data_AF-A0AAU7BE18-F1
#
_entry.id   AF-A0AAU7BE18-F1
#
_cell.length_a   1.000
_cell.length_b   1.000
_cell.length_c   1.000
_cell.angle_alpha   90.00
_cell.angle_beta   90.00
_cell.angle_gamma   90.00
#
_symmetry.space_group_name_H-M   'P 1'
#
loop_
_entity.id
_entity.type
_entity.pdbx_description
1 polymer ?
#
loop_
_entity_poly.entity_id
_entity_poly.type
_entity_poly.pdbx_seq_one_letter_code
_entity_poly.pdbx_strand_id
1 'polypeptide(L)'
;MLQYGQKSFLIVDDFTDFRTSTRSMLRELGVRDVDTADSGEQALRMCAQKRYDFILQDFHLGDGKKNGQQVLEDLIIDKHISHECVFIMVTAESSQAIVLSAIEHEPDAYLTKPFNRVGLAQRVEKLFQRKTLLKPILQALDRNRPAEVLAACAELCKKDPRLAPLCLRYRADALRNLNRFEELEKFLKAILASRPQPWVYAALGALMHKRGQNAQAQGVYEQALKAFPIMPGLYDGMAEVLVAQGDTRRAQNLLEEAVRLSPLSVRRQSTLGKLALENEDFESASKAFRHAVNQGQSSRYKDAENNLGLVQALMSKNAGFGLDARTRVEINTTLSEVAKENPEDQGLQVRARMMKAASLQQAGDPETAGKLTEQAIQRLDKMNQFFSVDSALTVAAQLQAMGQEAAAIGVLKNCVESYGDDPKVMEKVGKLTDDPSVLNAITEAVTLNRQGVRSYQGGQLGEALQLFRKALGLQPKNISIALNTAQALLRIGGDNPQPAIMQECRDALTSVAGIPASDNRYDRYRKLHIRVFGA
;
A
#
# COMPACT_ATOMS: atom_id res chain seq x y z
N MET A 1 -19.53 -7.63 35.05
CA MET A 1 -20.72 -7.72 34.16
C MET A 1 -20.77 -6.44 33.33
N LEU A 2 -21.15 -6.52 32.04
CA LEU A 2 -21.24 -5.34 31.18
C LEU A 2 -22.33 -4.40 31.71
N GLN A 3 -21.98 -3.14 31.97
CA GLN A 3 -22.94 -2.11 32.36
C GLN A 3 -23.44 -1.37 31.12
N TYR A 4 -24.46 -1.94 30.45
CA TYR A 4 -24.99 -1.42 29.17
C TYR A 4 -25.35 0.08 29.21
N GLY A 5 -25.86 0.58 30.34
CA GLY A 5 -26.26 1.98 30.49
C GLY A 5 -25.13 3.01 30.39
N GLN A 6 -23.86 2.57 30.45
CA GLN A 6 -22.67 3.43 30.32
C GLN A 6 -21.94 3.25 28.99
N LYS A 7 -22.54 2.52 28.04
CA LYS A 7 -21.91 2.17 26.77
C LYS A 7 -22.56 2.87 25.60
N SER A 8 -21.72 3.34 24.68
CA SER A 8 -22.14 3.97 23.43
C SER A 8 -22.09 2.99 22.28
N PHE A 9 -23.17 2.93 21.51
CA PHE A 9 -23.32 2.06 20.34
C PHE A 9 -23.58 2.88 19.08
N LEU A 10 -22.96 2.47 17.99
CA LEU A 10 -23.31 2.91 16.64
C LEU A 10 -23.83 1.71 15.83
N ILE A 11 -25.03 1.84 15.27
CA ILE A 11 -25.59 0.88 14.31
C ILE A 11 -25.49 1.47 12.91
N VAL A 12 -24.85 0.76 11.98
CA VAL A 12 -24.68 1.20 10.60
C VAL A 12 -25.26 0.15 9.68
N ASP A 13 -26.30 0.52 8.94
CA ASP A 13 -27.04 -0.38 8.07
C ASP A 13 -27.84 0.48 7.09
N ASP A 14 -27.97 0.13 5.83
CA ASP A 14 -28.78 0.92 4.89
C ASP A 14 -30.28 0.72 5.11
N PHE A 15 -30.69 -0.38 5.75
CA PHE A 15 -32.09 -0.74 5.95
C PHE A 15 -32.69 -0.21 7.28
N THR A 16 -33.66 0.70 7.16
CA THR A 16 -34.26 1.41 8.31
C THR A 16 -34.93 0.48 9.33
N ASP A 17 -35.62 -0.57 8.87
CA ASP A 17 -36.29 -1.52 9.76
C ASP A 17 -35.28 -2.30 10.61
N PHE A 18 -34.15 -2.65 10.01
CA PHE A 18 -33.08 -3.35 10.72
C PHE A 18 -32.41 -2.46 11.77
N ARG A 19 -32.11 -1.19 11.44
CA ARG A 19 -31.62 -0.21 12.41
C ARG A 19 -32.59 -0.05 13.57
N THR A 20 -33.89 0.06 13.28
CA THR A 20 -34.94 0.23 14.29
C THR A 20 -35.05 -0.97 15.21
N SER A 21 -35.10 -2.19 14.64
CA SER A 21 -35.14 -3.44 15.40
C SER A 21 -33.91 -3.63 16.29
N THR A 22 -32.71 -3.41 15.74
CA THR A 22 -31.44 -3.53 16.49
C THR A 22 -31.36 -2.50 17.61
N ARG A 23 -31.79 -1.26 17.36
CA ARG A 23 -31.87 -0.22 18.38
C ARG A 23 -32.83 -0.61 19.50
N SER A 24 -34.01 -1.13 19.20
CA SER A 24 -34.96 -1.61 20.22
C SER A 24 -34.37 -2.73 21.06
N MET A 25 -33.69 -3.71 20.44
CA MET A 25 -33.00 -4.78 21.19
C MET A 25 -31.94 -4.23 22.14
N LEU A 26 -31.12 -3.26 21.72
CA LEU A 26 -30.12 -2.62 22.58
C LEU A 26 -30.75 -1.81 23.73
N ARG A 27 -31.87 -1.13 23.47
CA ARG A 27 -32.61 -0.36 24.48
C ARG A 27 -33.21 -1.29 25.55
N GLU A 28 -33.76 -2.43 25.16
CA GLU A 28 -34.23 -3.46 26.08
C GLU A 28 -33.11 -4.09 26.92
N LEU A 29 -31.89 -4.16 26.39
CA LEU A 29 -30.70 -4.56 27.15
C LEU A 29 -30.19 -3.46 28.11
N GLY A 30 -30.80 -2.27 28.08
CA GLY A 30 -30.48 -1.16 28.98
C GLY A 30 -29.45 -0.16 28.42
N VAL A 31 -29.13 -0.22 27.13
CA VAL A 31 -28.23 0.76 26.48
C VAL A 31 -28.93 2.12 26.37
N ARG A 32 -28.27 3.17 26.84
CA ARG A 32 -28.81 4.55 26.82
C ARG A 32 -28.34 5.39 25.65
N ASP A 33 -27.18 5.07 25.09
CA ASP A 33 -26.57 5.81 24.01
C ASP A 33 -26.46 4.92 22.76
N VAL A 34 -27.40 5.09 21.84
CA VAL A 34 -27.49 4.30 20.60
C VAL A 34 -27.75 5.26 19.44
N ASP A 35 -26.71 5.44 18.64
CA ASP A 35 -26.77 6.21 17.40
C ASP A 35 -26.92 5.29 16.19
N THR A 36 -27.41 5.85 15.08
CA THR A 36 -27.64 5.10 13.84
C THR A 36 -27.11 5.86 12.64
N ALA A 37 -26.47 5.16 11.71
CA ALA A 37 -26.07 5.67 10.41
C ALA A 37 -26.66 4.81 9.27
N ASP A 38 -27.06 5.45 8.17
CA ASP A 38 -27.64 4.79 6.99
C ASP A 38 -26.63 4.50 5.87
N SER A 39 -25.38 4.91 6.08
CA SER A 39 -24.31 4.86 5.08
C SER A 39 -22.94 4.82 5.75
N GLY A 40 -21.96 4.26 5.04
CA GLY A 40 -20.57 4.22 5.49
C GLY A 40 -19.98 5.60 5.72
N GLU A 41 -20.28 6.55 4.84
CA GLU A 41 -19.79 7.93 4.93
C GLU A 41 -20.35 8.66 6.16
N GLN A 42 -21.62 8.42 6.52
CA GLN A 42 -22.19 8.95 7.75
C GLN A 42 -21.52 8.34 8.98
N ALA A 43 -21.31 7.02 8.99
CA ALA A 43 -20.62 6.35 10.08
C ALA A 43 -19.20 6.91 10.30
N LEU A 44 -18.44 7.14 9.22
CA LEU A 44 -17.11 7.76 9.29
C LEU A 44 -17.16 9.16 9.91
N ARG A 45 -18.09 10.02 9.47
CA ARG A 45 -18.27 11.37 10.05
C ARG A 45 -18.61 11.31 11.54
N MET A 46 -19.47 10.37 11.94
CA MET A 46 -19.88 10.21 13.34
C MET A 46 -18.72 9.71 14.20
N CYS A 47 -17.93 8.74 13.73
CA CYS A 47 -16.76 8.24 14.45
C CYS A 47 -15.62 9.26 14.54
N ALA A 48 -15.54 10.21 13.59
CA ALA A 48 -14.62 11.34 13.67
C ALA A 48 -15.00 12.33 14.79
N GLN A 49 -16.30 12.44 15.13
CA GLN A 49 -16.81 13.38 16.13
C GLN A 49 -17.01 12.74 17.51
N LYS A 50 -17.33 11.44 17.56
CA LYS A 50 -17.68 10.71 18.77
C LYS A 50 -17.03 9.33 18.77
N ARG A 51 -16.41 8.96 19.90
CA ARG A 51 -15.90 7.61 20.12
C ARG A 51 -17.02 6.69 20.61
N TYR A 52 -17.15 5.54 19.96
CA TYR A 52 -18.09 4.49 20.34
C TYR A 52 -17.38 3.35 21.05
N ASP A 53 -18.04 2.74 22.05
CA ASP A 53 -17.58 1.47 22.64
C ASP A 53 -17.86 0.29 21.69
N PHE A 54 -18.99 0.34 20.98
CA PHE A 54 -19.46 -0.72 20.09
C PHE A 54 -19.92 -0.16 18.75
N ILE A 55 -19.53 -0.83 17.67
CA ILE A 55 -20.04 -0.56 16.31
C ILE A 55 -20.60 -1.86 15.74
N LEU A 56 -21.88 -1.83 15.37
CA LEU A 56 -22.58 -2.89 14.64
C LEU A 56 -22.74 -2.43 13.20
N GLN A 57 -21.90 -2.96 12.29
CA GLN A 57 -21.79 -2.47 10.93
C GLN A 57 -22.27 -3.51 9.93
N ASP A 58 -23.25 -3.19 9.09
CA ASP A 58 -23.59 -4.04 7.96
C ASP A 58 -22.46 -4.08 6.92
N PHE A 59 -22.29 -5.25 6.30
CA PHE A 59 -21.34 -5.43 5.22
C PHE A 59 -21.79 -4.71 3.95
N HIS A 60 -23.08 -4.78 3.61
CA HIS A 60 -23.65 -4.08 2.45
C HIS A 60 -24.28 -2.77 2.92
N LEU A 61 -23.90 -1.64 2.31
CA LEU A 61 -24.37 -0.30 2.71
C LEU A 61 -24.95 0.48 1.51
N GLY A 62 -25.52 -0.26 0.57
CA GLY A 62 -26.04 0.23 -0.70
C GLY A 62 -25.05 0.16 -1.86
N ASP A 63 -25.59 0.02 -3.07
CA ASP A 63 -24.81 -0.09 -4.31
C ASP A 63 -24.03 1.18 -4.62
N GLY A 64 -22.78 1.00 -5.07
CA GLY A 64 -21.89 2.12 -5.45
C GLY A 64 -21.37 2.94 -4.26
N LYS A 65 -21.67 2.56 -3.01
CA LYS A 65 -21.16 3.21 -1.79
C LYS A 65 -20.00 2.43 -1.18
N LYS A 66 -19.42 2.95 -0.10
CA LYS A 66 -18.47 2.18 0.72
C LYS A 66 -19.15 0.97 1.33
N ASN A 67 -18.58 -0.23 1.17
CA ASN A 67 -19.02 -1.42 1.90
C ASN A 67 -18.48 -1.42 3.35
N GLY A 68 -19.01 -2.29 4.20
CA GLY A 68 -18.64 -2.35 5.62
C GLY A 68 -17.16 -2.66 5.87
N GLN A 69 -16.51 -3.40 4.97
CA GLN A 69 -15.07 -3.68 5.04
C GLN A 69 -14.26 -2.39 4.84
N GLN A 70 -14.56 -1.65 3.78
CA GLN A 70 -13.91 -0.37 3.48
C GLN A 70 -14.11 0.65 4.62
N VAL A 71 -15.28 0.65 5.26
CA VAL A 71 -15.53 1.52 6.43
C VAL A 71 -14.68 1.11 7.63
N LEU A 72 -14.60 -0.18 7.95
CA LEU A 72 -13.74 -0.66 9.05
C LEU A 72 -12.28 -0.27 8.82
N GLU A 73 -11.78 -0.51 7.62
CA GLU A 73 -10.45 -0.08 7.23
C GLU A 73 -10.29 1.42 7.44
N ASP A 74 -11.26 2.22 6.97
CA ASP A 74 -11.24 3.67 7.08
C ASP A 74 -11.11 4.15 8.52
N LEU A 75 -11.91 3.57 9.40
CA LEU A 75 -11.90 3.84 10.83
C LEU A 75 -10.56 3.50 11.52
N ILE A 76 -9.90 2.40 11.11
CA ILE A 76 -8.63 1.95 11.70
C ILE A 76 -7.48 2.89 11.29
N ILE A 77 -7.31 3.14 9.99
CA ILE A 77 -6.18 3.93 9.47
C ILE A 77 -6.27 5.39 9.92
N ASP A 78 -7.47 5.97 9.88
CA ASP A 78 -7.68 7.36 10.31
C ASP A 78 -7.72 7.47 11.85
N LYS A 79 -7.58 6.35 12.56
CA LYS A 79 -7.63 6.24 14.03
C LYS A 79 -8.92 6.80 14.61
N HIS A 80 -10.04 6.69 13.89
CA HIS A 80 -11.38 7.07 14.34
C HIS A 80 -12.00 6.06 15.30
N ILE A 81 -11.42 4.86 15.42
CA ILE A 81 -11.69 3.92 16.52
C ILE A 81 -10.41 3.58 17.30
N SER A 82 -10.57 3.28 18.59
CA SER A 82 -9.51 2.71 19.43
C SER A 82 -9.50 1.19 19.30
N HIS A 83 -8.37 0.54 19.56
CA HIS A 83 -8.30 -0.92 19.66
C HIS A 83 -9.22 -1.50 20.76
N GLU A 84 -9.65 -0.69 21.73
CA GLU A 84 -10.64 -1.08 22.76
C GLU A 84 -12.08 -1.18 22.19
N CYS A 85 -12.40 -0.47 21.10
CA CYS A 85 -13.70 -0.52 20.46
C CYS A 85 -14.02 -1.95 20.00
N VAL A 86 -15.24 -2.41 20.27
CA VAL A 86 -15.75 -3.68 19.77
C VAL A 86 -16.43 -3.43 18.42
N PHE A 87 -15.82 -3.93 17.35
CA PHE A 87 -16.37 -3.81 16.00
C PHE A 87 -16.95 -5.16 15.55
N ILE A 88 -18.27 -5.20 15.33
CA ILE A 88 -18.97 -6.39 14.86
C ILE A 88 -19.45 -6.14 13.44
N MET A 89 -18.95 -6.94 12.51
CA MET A 89 -19.49 -6.99 11.16
C MET A 89 -20.79 -7.79 11.19
N VAL A 90 -21.87 -7.18 10.73
CA VAL A 90 -23.18 -7.78 10.56
C VAL A 90 -23.37 -8.08 9.08
N THR A 91 -23.85 -9.27 8.73
CA THR A 91 -24.00 -9.64 7.31
C THR A 91 -25.16 -10.61 7.12
N ALA A 92 -25.87 -10.47 6.00
CA ALA A 92 -26.81 -11.49 5.53
C ALA A 92 -26.10 -12.65 4.81
N GLU A 93 -24.86 -12.43 4.36
CA GLU A 93 -24.20 -13.36 3.44
C GLU A 93 -23.39 -14.43 4.17
N SER A 94 -23.68 -15.67 3.81
CA SER A 94 -22.97 -16.87 4.26
C SER A 94 -21.98 -17.40 3.23
N SER A 95 -21.77 -16.69 2.10
CA SER A 95 -20.85 -17.16 1.06
C SER A 95 -19.40 -17.14 1.55
N GLN A 96 -18.67 -18.21 1.26
CA GLN A 96 -17.28 -18.36 1.68
C GLN A 96 -16.41 -17.19 1.20
N ALA A 97 -16.63 -16.70 -0.03
CA ALA A 97 -15.85 -15.61 -0.60
C ALA A 97 -16.00 -14.29 0.18
N ILE A 98 -17.22 -13.93 0.57
CA ILE A 98 -17.49 -12.70 1.34
C ILE A 98 -16.93 -12.83 2.76
N VAL A 99 -17.11 -14.00 3.38
CA VAL A 99 -16.55 -14.28 4.71
C VAL A 99 -15.02 -14.19 4.69
N LEU A 100 -14.35 -14.80 3.71
CA LEU A 100 -12.90 -14.74 3.57
C LEU A 100 -12.41 -13.31 3.33
N SER A 101 -13.06 -12.55 2.44
CA SER A 101 -12.71 -11.15 2.19
C SER A 101 -12.82 -10.29 3.45
N ALA A 102 -13.89 -10.49 4.21
CA ALA A 102 -14.08 -9.74 5.44
C ALA A 102 -13.04 -10.14 6.51
N ILE A 103 -12.67 -11.43 6.60
CA ILE A 103 -11.72 -11.93 7.62
C ILE A 103 -10.35 -11.27 7.47
N GLU A 104 -9.95 -10.90 6.26
CA GLU A 104 -8.67 -10.22 5.98
C GLU A 104 -8.52 -8.90 6.76
N HIS A 105 -9.63 -8.28 7.16
CA HIS A 105 -9.67 -6.99 7.85
C HIS A 105 -9.95 -7.13 9.35
N GLU A 106 -9.96 -8.37 9.86
CA GLU A 106 -9.98 -8.76 11.28
C GLU A 106 -10.98 -7.98 12.16
N PRO A 107 -12.30 -7.91 11.82
CA PRO A 107 -13.28 -7.43 12.80
C PRO A 107 -13.29 -8.33 14.04
N ASP A 108 -13.76 -7.80 15.18
CA ASP A 108 -13.79 -8.57 16.43
C ASP A 108 -14.72 -9.78 16.35
N ALA A 109 -15.78 -9.67 15.55
CA ALA A 109 -16.71 -10.76 15.26
C ALA A 109 -17.57 -10.52 14.01
N TYR A 110 -18.15 -11.63 13.53
CA TYR A 110 -19.26 -11.64 12.59
C TYR A 110 -20.58 -12.02 13.27
N LEU A 111 -21.65 -11.36 12.86
CA LEU A 111 -23.01 -11.67 13.26
C LEU A 111 -23.90 -11.83 12.02
N THR A 112 -24.41 -13.04 11.81
CA THR A 112 -25.27 -13.36 10.66
C THR A 112 -26.70 -12.89 10.92
N LYS A 113 -27.33 -12.24 9.93
CA LYS A 113 -28.74 -11.86 9.95
C LYS A 113 -29.62 -13.07 9.56
N PRO A 114 -30.83 -13.22 10.14
CA PRO A 114 -31.36 -12.48 11.29
C PRO A 114 -30.77 -12.99 12.62
N PHE A 115 -30.76 -12.13 13.63
CA PHE A 115 -30.41 -12.50 15.02
C PHE A 115 -31.42 -11.91 16.01
N ASN A 116 -31.48 -12.52 17.20
CA ASN A 116 -32.33 -12.07 18.29
C ASN A 116 -31.51 -11.39 19.41
N ARG A 117 -32.23 -10.79 20.35
CA ARG A 117 -31.66 -10.07 21.50
C ARG A 117 -30.69 -10.92 22.32
N VAL A 118 -31.02 -12.19 22.56
CA VAL A 118 -30.19 -13.10 23.36
C VAL A 118 -28.86 -13.38 22.67
N GLY A 119 -28.89 -13.68 21.37
CA GLY A 119 -27.69 -13.91 20.56
C GLY A 119 -26.80 -12.67 20.47
N LEU A 120 -27.41 -11.48 20.30
CA LEU A 120 -26.69 -10.21 20.31
C LEU A 120 -26.00 -9.96 21.66
N ALA A 121 -26.73 -10.11 22.77
CA ALA A 121 -26.21 -9.91 24.12
C ALA A 121 -25.03 -10.84 24.43
N GLN A 122 -25.17 -12.14 24.14
CA GLN A 122 -24.09 -13.13 24.34
C GLN A 122 -22.83 -12.76 23.55
N ARG A 123 -22.99 -12.28 22.31
CA ARG A 123 -21.86 -11.88 21.47
C ARG A 123 -21.17 -10.64 22.02
N VAL A 124 -21.94 -9.60 22.32
CA VAL A 124 -21.45 -8.32 22.86
C VAL A 124 -20.72 -8.53 24.18
N GLU A 125 -21.29 -9.30 25.11
CA GLU A 125 -20.69 -9.57 26.43
C GLU A 125 -19.38 -10.34 26.32
N LYS A 126 -19.32 -11.38 25.47
CA LYS A 126 -18.11 -12.16 25.26
C LYS A 126 -16.97 -11.30 24.71
N LEU A 127 -17.26 -10.44 23.73
CA LEU A 127 -16.26 -9.55 23.13
C LEU A 127 -15.81 -8.48 24.11
N PHE A 128 -16.74 -7.89 24.86
CA PHE A 128 -16.42 -6.91 25.89
C PHE A 128 -15.50 -7.50 26.97
N GLN A 129 -15.80 -8.70 27.47
CA GLN A 129 -14.95 -9.40 28.43
C GLN A 129 -13.54 -9.61 27.87
N ARG A 130 -13.44 -10.05 26.60
CA ARG A 130 -12.15 -10.22 25.93
C ARG A 130 -11.37 -8.91 25.83
N LYS A 131 -11.98 -7.82 25.35
CA LYS A 131 -11.33 -6.49 25.26
C LYS A 131 -10.91 -5.97 26.63
N THR A 132 -11.72 -6.22 27.67
CA THR A 132 -11.40 -5.83 29.06
C THR A 132 -10.13 -6.52 29.55
N LEU A 133 -9.98 -7.82 29.29
CA LEU A 133 -8.76 -8.57 29.64
C LEU A 133 -7.53 -8.06 28.87
N LEU A 134 -7.73 -7.68 27.60
CA LEU A 134 -6.66 -7.20 26.72
C LEU A 134 -6.37 -5.70 26.87
N LYS A 135 -7.13 -4.96 27.69
CA LYS A 135 -7.08 -3.50 27.76
C LYS A 135 -5.67 -2.90 27.85
N PRO A 136 -4.76 -3.38 28.72
CA PRO A 136 -3.39 -2.85 28.77
C PRO A 136 -2.62 -3.02 27.45
N ILE A 137 -2.85 -4.13 26.74
CA ILE A 137 -2.25 -4.40 25.42
C ILE A 137 -2.83 -3.45 24.37
N LEU A 138 -4.15 -3.28 24.35
CA LEU A 138 -4.85 -2.44 23.37
C LEU A 138 -4.48 -0.95 23.52
N GLN A 139 -4.33 -0.46 24.76
CA GLN A 139 -3.88 0.91 25.02
C GLN A 139 -2.42 1.15 24.59
N ALA A 140 -1.55 0.15 24.75
CA ALA A 140 -0.18 0.23 24.25
C ALA A 140 -0.12 0.26 22.72
N LEU A 141 -1.05 -0.44 22.03
CA LEU A 141 -1.19 -0.38 20.58
C LEU A 141 -1.66 1.01 20.11
N ASP A 142 -2.67 1.60 20.75
CA ASP A 142 -3.14 2.96 20.44
C ASP A 142 -2.02 4.00 20.57
N ARG A 143 -1.10 3.81 21.53
CA ARG A 143 0.07 4.69 21.75
C ARG A 143 1.27 4.35 20.85
N ASN A 144 1.16 3.31 20.02
CA ASN A 144 2.24 2.78 19.19
C ASN A 144 3.52 2.44 19.99
N ARG A 145 3.36 1.78 21.15
CA ARG A 145 4.45 1.40 22.07
C ARG A 145 4.63 -0.13 22.07
N PRO A 146 5.33 -0.72 21.09
CA PRO A 146 5.43 -2.19 20.99
C PRO A 146 6.17 -2.84 22.17
N ALA A 147 7.07 -2.13 22.85
CA ALA A 147 7.70 -2.63 24.08
C ALA A 147 6.68 -2.79 25.23
N GLU A 148 5.76 -1.84 25.39
CA GLU A 148 4.68 -1.92 26.38
C GLU A 148 3.69 -3.05 26.03
N VAL A 149 3.43 -3.28 24.75
CA VAL A 149 2.63 -4.43 24.28
C VAL A 149 3.24 -5.76 24.75
N LEU A 150 4.56 -5.93 24.59
CA LEU A 150 5.24 -7.15 25.04
C LEU A 150 5.17 -7.34 26.56
N ALA A 151 5.39 -6.27 27.32
CA ALA A 151 5.30 -6.30 28.77
C ALA A 151 3.87 -6.64 29.23
N ALA A 152 2.86 -6.01 28.65
CA ALA A 152 1.45 -6.27 28.95
C ALA A 152 1.04 -7.71 28.61
N CYS A 153 1.51 -8.26 27.48
CA CYS A 153 1.30 -9.67 27.14
C CYS A 153 1.94 -10.61 28.17
N ALA A 154 3.18 -10.33 28.58
CA ALA A 154 3.87 -11.14 29.58
C ALA A 154 3.15 -11.14 30.93
N GLU A 155 2.71 -9.96 31.39
CA GLU A 155 1.96 -9.82 32.64
C GLU A 155 0.59 -10.51 32.58
N LEU A 156 -0.12 -10.44 31.45
CA LEU A 156 -1.40 -11.14 31.29
C LEU A 156 -1.22 -12.67 31.35
N CYS A 157 -0.23 -13.21 30.64
CA CYS A 157 0.10 -14.63 30.67
C CYS A 157 0.58 -15.11 32.05
N LYS A 158 1.30 -14.25 32.79
CA LYS A 158 1.75 -14.55 34.16
C LYS A 158 0.58 -14.61 35.14
N LYS A 159 -0.41 -13.72 34.99
CA LYS A 159 -1.62 -13.70 35.81
C LYS A 159 -2.50 -14.92 35.59
N ASP A 160 -2.70 -15.32 34.32
CA ASP A 160 -3.42 -16.54 33.98
C ASP A 160 -2.85 -17.15 32.69
N PRO A 161 -2.10 -18.27 32.77
CA PRO A 161 -1.53 -18.94 31.61
C PRO A 161 -2.57 -19.36 30.56
N ARG A 162 -3.84 -19.55 30.94
CA ARG A 162 -4.92 -19.91 30.00
C ARG A 162 -5.26 -18.77 29.05
N LEU A 163 -4.87 -17.53 29.36
CA LEU A 163 -5.06 -16.35 28.50
C LEU A 163 -3.95 -16.19 27.46
N ALA A 164 -2.87 -16.99 27.51
CA ALA A 164 -1.77 -16.91 26.56
C ALA A 164 -2.19 -16.97 25.08
N PRO A 165 -3.17 -17.79 24.66
CA PRO A 165 -3.66 -17.79 23.28
C PRO A 165 -4.19 -16.43 22.80
N LEU A 166 -4.70 -15.58 23.70
CA LEU A 166 -5.21 -14.24 23.34
C LEU A 166 -4.08 -13.26 23.01
N CYS A 167 -2.85 -13.53 23.45
CA CYS A 167 -1.70 -12.62 23.32
C CYS A 167 -0.82 -12.93 22.11
N LEU A 168 -0.99 -14.10 21.46
CA LEU A 168 -0.02 -14.62 20.50
C LEU A 168 0.26 -13.66 19.34
N ARG A 169 -0.81 -13.13 18.71
CA ARG A 169 -0.67 -12.21 17.58
C ARG A 169 -0.03 -10.89 18.00
N TYR A 170 -0.51 -10.28 19.08
CA TYR A 170 0.04 -9.02 19.61
C TYR A 170 1.53 -9.13 19.96
N ARG A 171 1.93 -10.26 20.55
CA ARG A 171 3.34 -10.53 20.86
C ARG A 171 4.19 -10.67 19.60
N ALA A 172 3.70 -11.40 18.58
CA ALA A 172 4.39 -11.55 17.31
C ALA A 172 4.56 -10.19 16.59
N ASP A 173 3.49 -9.40 16.51
CA ASP A 173 3.51 -8.08 15.88
C ASP A 173 4.44 -7.11 16.62
N ALA A 174 4.43 -7.14 17.95
CA ALA A 174 5.33 -6.30 18.74
C ALA A 174 6.81 -6.70 18.59
N LEU A 175 7.13 -8.00 18.54
CA LEU A 175 8.50 -8.46 18.24
C LEU A 175 8.94 -8.01 16.84
N ARG A 176 8.05 -8.12 15.83
CA ARG A 176 8.29 -7.65 14.47
C ARG A 176 8.58 -6.14 14.45
N ASN A 177 7.75 -5.34 15.11
CA ASN A 177 7.87 -3.88 15.13
C ASN A 177 9.13 -3.40 15.88
N LEU A 178 9.62 -4.19 16.83
CA LEU A 178 10.90 -3.95 17.52
C LEU A 178 12.12 -4.49 16.76
N ASN A 179 11.93 -5.07 15.57
CA ASN A 179 12.97 -5.75 14.80
C ASN A 179 13.70 -6.87 15.59
N ARG A 180 13.02 -7.49 16.57
CA ARG A 180 13.55 -8.62 17.36
C ARG A 180 13.28 -9.94 16.61
N PHE A 181 13.90 -10.07 15.44
CA PHE A 181 13.56 -11.10 14.46
C PHE A 181 13.91 -12.53 14.90
N GLU A 182 15.00 -12.72 15.62
CA GLU A 182 15.44 -14.03 16.15
C GLU A 182 14.44 -14.55 17.19
N GLU A 183 13.97 -13.65 18.07
CA GLU A 183 12.96 -13.98 19.06
C GLU A 183 11.59 -14.23 18.42
N LEU A 184 11.23 -13.44 17.41
CA LEU A 184 10.01 -13.65 16.63
C LEU A 184 10.01 -15.03 15.98
N GLU A 185 11.11 -15.41 15.32
CA GLU A 185 11.21 -16.71 14.67
C GLU A 185 11.05 -17.87 15.65
N LYS A 186 11.78 -17.83 16.77
CA LYS A 186 11.68 -18.86 17.82
C LYS A 186 10.25 -18.94 18.36
N PHE A 187 9.62 -17.79 18.57
CA PHE A 187 8.24 -17.71 19.06
C PHE A 187 7.24 -18.32 18.06
N LEU A 188 7.34 -17.96 16.78
CA LEU A 188 6.47 -18.50 15.72
C LEU A 188 6.64 -20.03 15.56
N LYS A 189 7.89 -20.52 15.55
CA LYS A 189 8.18 -21.96 15.49
C LYS A 189 7.57 -22.73 16.67
N ALA A 190 7.62 -22.17 17.89
CA ALA A 190 7.00 -22.78 19.06
C ALA A 190 5.46 -22.85 18.94
N ILE A 191 4.83 -21.82 18.35
CA ILE A 191 3.39 -21.85 18.08
C ILE A 191 3.09 -22.93 17.02
N LEU A 192 3.84 -23.00 15.92
CA LEU A 192 3.63 -24.03 14.89
C LEU A 192 3.77 -25.45 15.44
N ALA A 193 4.73 -25.69 16.33
CA ALA A 193 4.94 -27.00 16.93
C ALA A 193 3.79 -27.44 17.86
N SER A 194 3.08 -26.49 18.48
CA SER A 194 2.00 -26.78 19.43
C SER A 194 0.61 -26.72 18.78
N ARG A 195 0.34 -25.66 18.02
CA ARG A 195 -0.93 -25.42 17.34
C ARG A 195 -0.69 -24.65 16.03
N PRO A 196 -0.53 -25.36 14.90
CA PRO A 196 -0.45 -24.73 13.58
C PRO A 196 -1.65 -23.82 13.31
N GLN A 197 -1.39 -22.59 12.85
CA GLN A 197 -2.42 -21.63 12.47
C GLN A 197 -1.95 -20.89 11.20
N PRO A 198 -2.87 -20.53 10.28
CA PRO A 198 -2.50 -19.91 9.00
C PRO A 198 -1.63 -18.67 9.16
N TRP A 199 -1.99 -17.77 10.07
CA TRP A 199 -1.26 -16.53 10.27
C TRP A 199 0.17 -16.72 10.77
N VAL A 200 0.45 -17.82 11.48
CA VAL A 200 1.79 -18.11 12.02
C VAL A 200 2.70 -18.52 10.88
N TYR A 201 2.19 -19.33 9.94
CA TYR A 201 2.89 -19.63 8.70
C TYR A 201 3.13 -18.37 7.87
N ALA A 202 2.10 -17.53 7.70
CA ALA A 202 2.23 -16.26 6.99
C ALA A 202 3.31 -15.36 7.60
N ALA A 203 3.32 -15.22 8.93
CA ALA A 203 4.31 -14.41 9.64
C ALA A 203 5.73 -14.99 9.55
N LEU A 204 5.86 -16.32 9.61
CA LEU A 204 7.17 -16.99 9.51
C LEU A 204 7.72 -16.90 8.08
N GLY A 205 6.88 -17.17 7.07
CA GLY A 205 7.26 -17.05 5.66
C GLY A 205 7.69 -15.62 5.31
N ALA A 206 6.91 -14.62 5.73
CA ALA A 206 7.25 -13.21 5.52
C ALA A 206 8.57 -12.82 6.22
N LEU A 207 8.82 -13.34 7.42
CA LEU A 207 10.09 -13.11 8.13
C LEU A 207 11.29 -13.71 7.37
N MET A 208 11.15 -14.93 6.85
CA MET A 208 12.19 -15.58 6.05
C MET A 208 12.45 -14.83 4.75
N HIS A 209 11.39 -14.44 4.05
CA HIS A 209 11.47 -13.65 2.83
C HIS A 209 12.18 -12.30 3.08
N LYS A 210 11.84 -11.59 4.16
CA LYS A 210 12.49 -10.34 4.56
C LYS A 210 13.99 -10.49 4.84
N ARG A 211 14.44 -11.68 5.22
CA ARG A 211 15.86 -12.03 5.41
C ARG A 211 16.56 -12.54 4.14
N GLY A 212 15.88 -12.50 2.98
CA GLY A 212 16.37 -13.04 1.71
C GLY A 212 16.37 -14.56 1.63
N GLN A 213 15.79 -15.26 2.61
CA GLN A 213 15.76 -16.72 2.68
C GLN A 213 14.56 -17.27 1.90
N ASN A 214 14.46 -16.90 0.61
CA ASN A 214 13.29 -17.15 -0.23
C ASN A 214 12.97 -18.65 -0.36
N ALA A 215 13.97 -19.52 -0.47
CA ALA A 215 13.75 -20.97 -0.54
C ALA A 215 13.13 -21.54 0.76
N GLN A 216 13.54 -21.02 1.93
CA GLN A 216 12.94 -21.44 3.20
C GLN A 216 11.52 -20.88 3.34
N ALA A 217 11.31 -19.62 2.95
CA ALA A 217 9.99 -18.99 2.93
C ALA A 217 9.01 -19.78 2.06
N GLN A 218 9.44 -20.18 0.87
CA GLN A 218 8.68 -21.03 -0.04
C GLN A 218 8.26 -22.35 0.65
N GLY A 219 9.20 -23.07 1.26
CA GLY A 219 8.89 -24.32 1.97
C GLY A 219 7.89 -24.14 3.13
N VAL A 220 7.94 -23.00 3.84
CA VAL A 220 6.97 -22.65 4.88
C VAL A 220 5.57 -22.42 4.27
N TYR A 221 5.48 -21.69 3.17
CA TYR A 221 4.20 -21.43 2.50
C TYR A 221 3.61 -22.67 1.84
N GLU A 222 4.42 -23.55 1.25
CA GLU A 222 3.97 -24.83 0.68
C GLU A 222 3.31 -25.72 1.75
N GLN A 223 3.94 -25.82 2.94
CA GLN A 223 3.35 -26.50 4.09
C GLN A 223 2.03 -25.84 4.53
N ALA A 224 2.00 -24.51 4.53
CA ALA A 224 0.84 -23.74 4.94
C ALA A 224 -0.35 -23.93 4.00
N LEU A 225 -0.13 -23.87 2.68
CA LEU A 225 -1.18 -24.04 1.66
C LEU A 225 -1.72 -25.47 1.63
N LYS A 226 -0.88 -26.47 1.93
CA LYS A 226 -1.35 -27.85 2.13
C LYS A 226 -2.26 -27.99 3.35
N ALA A 227 -1.94 -27.30 4.44
CA ALA A 227 -2.70 -27.37 5.69
C ALA A 227 -3.96 -26.47 5.68
N PHE A 228 -3.91 -25.34 4.97
CA PHE A 228 -4.93 -24.28 5.00
C PHE A 228 -5.20 -23.72 3.59
N PRO A 229 -5.76 -24.53 2.66
CA PRO A 229 -5.89 -24.17 1.24
C PRO A 229 -6.90 -23.05 0.95
N ILE A 230 -7.66 -22.57 1.95
CA ILE A 230 -8.68 -21.54 1.76
C ILE A 230 -8.26 -20.17 2.30
N MET A 231 -6.98 -19.99 2.67
CA MET A 231 -6.51 -18.78 3.35
C MET A 231 -5.77 -17.85 2.38
N PRO A 232 -6.40 -16.77 1.89
CA PRO A 232 -5.84 -15.94 0.81
C PRO A 232 -4.47 -15.33 1.15
N GLY A 233 -4.27 -14.90 2.41
CA GLY A 233 -2.98 -14.33 2.84
C GLY A 233 -1.78 -15.28 2.72
N LEU A 234 -1.99 -16.59 2.62
CA LEU A 234 -0.90 -17.55 2.33
C LEU A 234 -0.51 -17.54 0.86
N TYR A 235 -1.50 -17.38 -0.03
CA TYR A 235 -1.26 -17.25 -1.47
C TYR A 235 -0.51 -15.95 -1.76
N ASP A 236 -0.93 -14.84 -1.13
CA ASP A 236 -0.28 -13.54 -1.27
C ASP A 236 1.22 -13.61 -0.90
N GLY A 237 1.54 -14.15 0.28
CA GLY A 237 2.93 -14.27 0.73
C GLY A 237 3.79 -15.24 -0.10
N MET A 238 3.21 -16.33 -0.59
CA MET A 238 3.90 -17.25 -1.51
C MET A 238 4.15 -16.61 -2.88
N ALA A 239 3.19 -15.83 -3.40
CA ALA A 239 3.35 -15.11 -4.65
C ALA A 239 4.48 -14.08 -4.56
N GLU A 240 4.59 -13.33 -3.45
CA GLU A 240 5.71 -12.41 -3.18
C GLU A 240 7.06 -13.15 -3.21
N VAL A 241 7.16 -14.33 -2.59
CA VAL A 241 8.38 -15.15 -2.60
C VAL A 241 8.73 -15.62 -4.01
N LEU A 242 7.76 -16.09 -4.79
CA LEU A 242 7.96 -16.54 -6.17
C LEU A 242 8.42 -15.40 -7.09
N VAL A 243 7.82 -14.21 -6.96
CA VAL A 243 8.28 -12.99 -7.67
C VAL A 243 9.73 -12.69 -7.33
N ALA A 244 10.11 -12.75 -6.05
CA ALA A 244 11.48 -12.51 -5.62
C ALA A 244 12.49 -13.57 -6.09
N GLN A 245 12.02 -14.75 -6.49
CA GLN A 245 12.81 -15.80 -7.13
C GLN A 245 12.83 -15.68 -8.67
N GLY A 246 12.05 -14.75 -9.24
CA GLY A 246 11.91 -14.57 -10.69
C GLY A 246 10.86 -15.47 -11.34
N ASP A 247 10.10 -16.24 -10.56
CA ASP A 247 9.07 -17.16 -11.06
C ASP A 247 7.70 -16.46 -11.16
N THR A 248 7.64 -15.44 -12.01
CA THR A 248 6.49 -14.53 -12.14
C THR A 248 5.24 -15.23 -12.68
N ARG A 249 5.40 -16.26 -13.52
CA ARG A 249 4.26 -17.02 -14.06
C ARG A 249 3.58 -17.88 -13.00
N ARG A 250 4.34 -18.59 -12.15
CA ARG A 250 3.74 -19.34 -11.04
C ARG A 250 3.12 -18.42 -10.00
N ALA A 251 3.75 -17.27 -9.74
CA ALA A 251 3.17 -16.25 -8.87
C ALA A 251 1.82 -15.73 -9.41
N GLN A 252 1.69 -15.49 -10.72
CA GLN A 252 0.43 -15.07 -11.34
C GLN A 252 -0.65 -16.12 -11.14
N ASN A 253 -0.39 -17.38 -11.52
CA ASN A 253 -1.35 -18.47 -11.37
C ASN A 253 -1.84 -18.58 -9.92
N LEU A 254 -0.93 -18.43 -8.95
CA LEU A 254 -1.28 -18.48 -7.53
C LEU A 254 -2.19 -17.33 -7.10
N LEU A 255 -1.92 -16.11 -7.58
CA LEU A 255 -2.79 -14.95 -7.33
C LEU A 255 -4.16 -15.10 -8.01
N GLU A 256 -4.24 -15.74 -9.18
CA GLU A 256 -5.50 -16.09 -9.83
C GLU A 256 -6.34 -17.04 -8.97
N GLU A 257 -5.71 -18.01 -8.29
CA GLU A 257 -6.44 -18.85 -7.33
C GLU A 257 -6.92 -18.03 -6.12
N ALA A 258 -6.06 -17.15 -5.61
CA ALA A 258 -6.35 -16.33 -4.45
C ALA A 258 -7.54 -15.38 -4.68
N VAL A 259 -7.63 -14.75 -5.87
CA VAL A 259 -8.79 -13.89 -6.21
C VAL A 259 -10.07 -14.70 -6.44
N ARG A 260 -10.00 -15.98 -6.82
CA ARG A 260 -11.20 -16.86 -6.83
C ARG A 260 -11.72 -17.12 -5.41
N LEU A 261 -10.82 -17.20 -4.42
CA LEU A 261 -11.18 -17.38 -3.01
C LEU A 261 -11.69 -16.09 -2.35
N SER A 262 -11.03 -14.95 -2.62
CA SER A 262 -11.31 -13.65 -2.01
C SER A 262 -11.22 -12.56 -3.09
N PRO A 263 -12.31 -12.32 -3.84
CA PRO A 263 -12.31 -11.48 -5.04
C PRO A 263 -12.25 -9.98 -4.75
N LEU A 264 -12.75 -9.54 -3.59
CA LEU A 264 -12.95 -8.11 -3.28
C LEU A 264 -11.69 -7.39 -2.76
N SER A 265 -10.56 -8.09 -2.64
CA SER A 265 -9.29 -7.47 -2.23
C SER A 265 -8.71 -6.64 -3.36
N VAL A 266 -8.91 -5.31 -3.30
CA VAL A 266 -8.39 -4.35 -4.29
C VAL A 266 -6.89 -4.52 -4.47
N ARG A 267 -6.14 -4.62 -3.37
CA ARG A 267 -4.68 -4.76 -3.40
C ARG A 267 -4.23 -6.03 -4.12
N ARG A 268 -4.91 -7.16 -3.90
CA ARG A 268 -4.60 -8.43 -4.57
C ARG A 268 -4.88 -8.34 -6.06
N GLN A 269 -6.01 -7.75 -6.43
CA GLN A 269 -6.40 -7.54 -7.83
C GLN A 269 -5.41 -6.60 -8.55
N SER A 270 -4.96 -5.52 -7.90
CA SER A 270 -3.89 -4.66 -8.40
C SER A 270 -2.59 -5.41 -8.61
N THR A 271 -2.20 -6.28 -7.66
CA THR A 271 -0.96 -7.07 -7.74
C THR A 271 -1.03 -8.09 -8.88
N LEU A 272 -2.16 -8.80 -9.00
CA LEU A 272 -2.43 -9.70 -10.11
C LEU A 272 -2.40 -8.96 -11.45
N GLY A 273 -3.02 -7.78 -11.54
CA GLY A 273 -3.03 -6.96 -12.76
C GLY A 273 -1.61 -6.58 -13.21
N LYS A 274 -0.78 -6.09 -12.27
CA LYS A 274 0.62 -5.73 -12.55
C LYS A 274 1.43 -6.94 -13.03
N LEU A 275 1.34 -8.05 -12.30
CA LEU A 275 2.09 -9.26 -12.63
C LEU A 275 1.64 -9.90 -13.95
N ALA A 276 0.33 -9.86 -14.25
CA ALA A 276 -0.21 -10.34 -15.52
C ALA A 276 0.22 -9.45 -16.70
N LEU A 277 0.32 -8.12 -16.51
CA LEU A 277 0.92 -7.22 -17.51
C LEU A 277 2.39 -7.59 -17.78
N GLU A 278 3.18 -7.80 -16.73
CA GLU A 278 4.60 -8.20 -16.85
C GLU A 278 4.77 -9.53 -17.58
N ASN A 279 3.84 -10.48 -17.38
CA ASN A 279 3.83 -11.76 -18.05
C ASN A 279 3.17 -11.75 -19.44
N GLU A 280 2.75 -10.57 -19.92
CA GLU A 280 2.02 -10.35 -21.18
C GLU A 280 0.65 -11.07 -21.28
N ASP A 281 0.07 -11.45 -20.14
CA ASP A 281 -1.31 -11.93 -20.06
C ASP A 281 -2.28 -10.74 -19.92
N PHE A 282 -2.49 -10.06 -21.04
CA PHE A 282 -3.31 -8.85 -21.09
C PHE A 282 -4.80 -9.10 -20.79
N GLU A 283 -5.29 -10.33 -21.00
CA GLU A 283 -6.65 -10.71 -20.64
C GLU A 283 -6.85 -10.71 -19.14
N SER A 284 -6.01 -11.46 -18.42
CA SER A 284 -6.04 -11.53 -16.96
C SER A 284 -5.74 -10.17 -16.35
N ALA A 285 -4.77 -9.43 -16.90
CA ALA A 285 -4.46 -8.07 -16.46
C ALA A 285 -5.66 -7.13 -16.55
N SER A 286 -6.34 -7.08 -17.70
CA SER A 286 -7.49 -6.18 -17.89
C SER A 286 -8.66 -6.54 -16.95
N LYS A 287 -8.88 -7.83 -16.68
CA LYS A 287 -9.91 -8.28 -15.73
C LYS A 287 -9.57 -7.87 -14.30
N ALA A 288 -8.34 -8.12 -13.87
CA ALA A 288 -7.88 -7.83 -12.52
C ALA A 288 -7.87 -6.32 -12.24
N PHE A 289 -7.32 -5.49 -13.13
CA PHE A 289 -7.36 -4.04 -12.98
C PHE A 289 -8.79 -3.48 -13.02
N ARG A 290 -9.66 -3.98 -13.91
CA ARG A 290 -11.06 -3.57 -13.92
C ARG A 290 -11.75 -3.85 -12.59
N HIS A 291 -11.47 -5.01 -11.97
CA HIS A 291 -11.99 -5.32 -10.64
C HIS A 291 -11.41 -4.37 -9.58
N ALA A 292 -10.10 -4.11 -9.61
CA ALA A 292 -9.44 -3.19 -8.69
C ALA A 292 -9.98 -1.75 -8.81
N VAL A 293 -10.22 -1.25 -10.02
CA VAL A 293 -10.81 0.08 -10.27
C VAL A 293 -12.24 0.15 -9.73
N ASN A 294 -13.09 -0.84 -10.10
CA ASN A 294 -14.49 -0.84 -9.68
C ASN A 294 -14.66 -0.95 -8.16
N GLN A 295 -13.93 -1.86 -7.51
CA GLN A 295 -13.96 -2.00 -6.04
C GLN A 295 -13.24 -0.84 -5.34
N GLY A 296 -12.24 -0.25 -5.99
CA GLY A 296 -11.45 0.85 -5.48
C GLY A 296 -12.23 2.17 -5.43
N GLN A 297 -13.22 2.37 -6.30
CA GLN A 297 -13.84 3.68 -6.59
C GLN A 297 -14.36 4.46 -5.37
N SER A 298 -14.94 3.76 -4.38
CA SER A 298 -15.45 4.36 -3.14
C SER A 298 -14.48 4.17 -1.96
N SER A 299 -13.35 3.49 -2.16
CA SER A 299 -12.37 3.16 -1.13
C SER A 299 -11.15 4.09 -1.17
N ARG A 300 -10.36 4.07 -0.10
CA ARG A 300 -9.03 4.69 -0.11
C ARG A 300 -8.01 4.04 -1.03
N TYR A 301 -8.30 2.85 -1.57
CA TYR A 301 -7.46 2.19 -2.58
C TYR A 301 -7.82 2.60 -4.01
N LYS A 302 -8.67 3.63 -4.16
CA LYS A 302 -8.79 4.30 -5.44
C LYS A 302 -7.41 4.81 -5.85
N ASP A 303 -6.88 4.23 -6.90
CA ASP A 303 -5.51 4.46 -7.35
C ASP A 303 -5.51 4.70 -8.84
N ALA A 304 -4.98 5.86 -9.25
CA ALA A 304 -4.85 6.20 -10.66
C ALA A 304 -3.94 5.22 -11.41
N GLU A 305 -2.98 4.58 -10.72
CA GLU A 305 -2.12 3.57 -11.34
C GLU A 305 -2.90 2.32 -11.75
N ASN A 306 -3.94 1.93 -11.01
CA ASN A 306 -4.82 0.83 -11.44
C ASN A 306 -5.60 1.19 -12.71
N ASN A 307 -6.01 2.46 -12.83
CA ASN A 307 -6.70 2.96 -14.01
C ASN A 307 -5.77 2.99 -15.23
N LEU A 308 -4.54 3.48 -15.07
CA LEU A 308 -3.54 3.45 -16.14
C LEU A 308 -3.16 2.01 -16.52
N GLY A 309 -3.04 1.10 -15.53
CA GLY A 309 -2.80 -0.32 -15.76
C GLY A 309 -3.93 -0.99 -16.54
N LEU A 310 -5.20 -0.66 -16.24
CA LEU A 310 -6.35 -1.11 -17.03
C LEU A 310 -6.24 -0.66 -18.48
N VAL A 311 -5.98 0.63 -18.71
CA VAL A 311 -5.85 1.20 -20.06
C VAL A 311 -4.72 0.53 -20.82
N GLN A 312 -3.55 0.35 -20.19
CA GLN A 312 -2.42 -0.35 -20.78
C GLN A 312 -2.78 -1.79 -21.17
N ALA A 313 -3.42 -2.54 -20.27
CA ALA A 313 -3.85 -3.91 -20.54
C ALA A 313 -4.84 -3.98 -21.72
N LEU A 314 -5.80 -3.05 -21.79
CA LEU A 314 -6.77 -2.97 -22.89
C LEU A 314 -6.11 -2.66 -24.23
N MET A 315 -5.15 -1.74 -24.25
CA MET A 315 -4.42 -1.39 -25.46
C MET A 315 -3.55 -2.55 -25.93
N SER A 316 -2.77 -3.16 -25.03
CA SER A 316 -1.88 -4.28 -25.32
C SER A 316 -2.64 -5.53 -25.78
N LYS A 317 -3.77 -5.85 -25.15
CA LYS A 317 -4.66 -6.95 -25.57
C LYS A 317 -5.12 -6.83 -27.03
N ASN A 318 -5.32 -5.60 -27.50
CA ASN A 318 -5.82 -5.31 -28.84
C ASN A 318 -4.72 -4.86 -29.81
N ALA A 319 -3.45 -5.03 -29.44
CA ALA A 319 -2.31 -4.66 -30.28
C ALA A 319 -2.41 -5.39 -31.64
N GLY A 320 -2.36 -4.64 -32.74
CA GLY A 320 -2.45 -5.19 -34.10
C GLY A 320 -3.88 -5.41 -34.64
N PHE A 321 -4.91 -5.44 -33.79
CA PHE A 321 -6.30 -5.64 -34.21
C PHE A 321 -7.14 -4.35 -34.24
N GLY A 322 -6.59 -3.25 -33.71
CA GLY A 322 -7.34 -2.00 -33.48
C GLY A 322 -8.27 -2.09 -32.27
N LEU A 323 -8.83 -0.96 -31.85
CA LEU A 323 -9.71 -0.90 -30.68
C LEU A 323 -11.19 -0.91 -31.08
N ASP A 324 -11.96 -1.86 -30.55
CA ASP A 324 -13.41 -1.88 -30.72
C ASP A 324 -14.09 -0.67 -30.04
N ALA A 325 -15.36 -0.39 -30.36
CA ALA A 325 -16.07 0.78 -29.85
C ALA A 325 -16.22 0.77 -28.31
N ARG A 326 -16.47 -0.39 -27.71
CA ARG A 326 -16.64 -0.52 -26.25
C ARG A 326 -15.33 -0.28 -25.53
N THR A 327 -14.24 -0.87 -26.02
CA THR A 327 -12.90 -0.69 -25.46
C THR A 327 -12.46 0.78 -25.56
N ARG A 328 -12.76 1.46 -26.68
CA ARG A 328 -12.48 2.90 -26.84
C ARG A 328 -13.24 3.77 -25.84
N VAL A 329 -14.52 3.48 -25.59
CA VAL A 329 -15.33 4.21 -24.60
C VAL A 329 -14.80 3.97 -23.19
N GLU A 330 -14.41 2.75 -22.86
CA GLU A 330 -13.83 2.40 -21.56
C GLU A 330 -12.52 3.16 -21.33
N ILE A 331 -11.57 3.10 -22.26
CA ILE A 331 -10.30 3.84 -22.18
C ILE A 331 -10.54 5.34 -22.01
N ASN A 332 -11.41 5.93 -22.82
CA ASN A 332 -11.69 7.37 -22.77
C ASN A 332 -12.32 7.80 -21.45
N THR A 333 -13.27 7.02 -20.93
CA THR A 333 -13.91 7.29 -19.63
C THR A 333 -12.88 7.21 -18.51
N THR A 334 -12.12 6.11 -18.45
CA THR A 334 -11.10 5.89 -17.42
C THR A 334 -10.02 6.98 -17.40
N LEU A 335 -9.47 7.36 -18.57
CA LEU A 335 -8.46 8.43 -18.65
C LEU A 335 -9.03 9.80 -18.31
N SER A 336 -10.29 10.07 -18.66
CA SER A 336 -10.95 11.34 -18.33
C SER A 336 -11.21 11.46 -16.83
N GLU A 337 -11.57 10.37 -16.16
CA GLU A 337 -11.72 10.32 -14.70
C GLU A 337 -10.38 10.56 -14.00
N VAL A 338 -9.31 9.85 -14.41
CA VAL A 338 -7.95 10.07 -13.90
C VAL A 338 -7.55 11.55 -14.01
N ALA A 339 -7.76 12.16 -15.17
CA ALA A 339 -7.40 13.55 -15.40
C ALA A 339 -8.27 14.54 -14.59
N LYS A 340 -9.57 14.26 -14.43
CA LYS A 340 -10.51 15.11 -13.68
C LYS A 340 -10.22 15.09 -12.18
N GLU A 341 -9.84 13.94 -11.65
CA GLU A 341 -9.67 13.75 -10.21
C GLU A 341 -8.27 14.13 -9.72
N ASN A 342 -7.30 14.21 -10.63
CA ASN A 342 -5.91 14.53 -10.29
C ASN A 342 -5.40 15.74 -11.11
N PRO A 343 -6.07 16.92 -11.05
CA PRO A 343 -5.71 18.07 -11.88
C PRO A 343 -4.31 18.63 -11.58
N GLU A 344 -3.86 18.52 -10.33
CA GLU A 344 -2.57 19.06 -9.87
C GLU A 344 -1.38 18.10 -10.08
N ASP A 345 -1.62 16.81 -10.33
CA ASP A 345 -0.55 15.85 -10.59
C ASP A 345 -0.10 15.92 -12.06
N GLN A 346 0.90 16.75 -12.34
CA GLN A 346 1.37 16.96 -13.70
C GLN A 346 1.92 15.68 -14.35
N GLY A 347 2.58 14.83 -13.58
CA GLY A 347 3.10 13.55 -14.08
C GLY A 347 1.97 12.64 -14.55
N LEU A 348 0.91 12.52 -13.76
CA LEU A 348 -0.27 11.75 -14.10
C LEU A 348 -1.03 12.35 -15.29
N GLN A 349 -1.13 13.69 -15.37
CA GLN A 349 -1.73 14.39 -16.50
C GLN A 349 -0.99 14.15 -17.82
N VAL A 350 0.34 14.09 -17.80
CA VAL A 350 1.17 13.75 -18.97
C VAL A 350 0.94 12.31 -19.36
N ARG A 351 1.03 11.36 -18.42
CA ARG A 351 0.85 9.93 -18.68
C ARG A 351 -0.52 9.58 -19.21
N ALA A 352 -1.60 10.13 -18.61
CA ALA A 352 -2.95 9.90 -19.09
C ALA A 352 -3.17 10.44 -20.51
N ARG A 353 -2.58 11.60 -20.85
CA ARG A 353 -2.64 12.16 -22.21
C ARG A 353 -1.82 11.35 -23.21
N MET A 354 -0.64 10.88 -22.83
CA MET A 354 0.18 9.99 -23.67
C MET A 354 -0.54 8.67 -23.96
N MET A 355 -1.17 8.05 -22.95
CA MET A 355 -2.01 6.87 -23.16
C MET A 355 -3.21 7.16 -24.06
N LYS A 356 -3.85 8.32 -23.92
CA LYS A 356 -4.94 8.73 -24.82
C LYS A 356 -4.44 8.88 -26.26
N ALA A 357 -3.32 9.56 -26.48
CA ALA A 357 -2.70 9.71 -27.80
C ALA A 357 -2.40 8.34 -28.43
N ALA A 358 -1.77 7.44 -27.66
CA ALA A 358 -1.46 6.10 -28.12
C ALA A 358 -2.72 5.27 -28.44
N SER A 359 -3.80 5.41 -27.67
CA SER A 359 -5.08 4.76 -27.97
C SER A 359 -5.72 5.28 -29.28
N LEU A 360 -5.57 6.57 -29.58
CA LEU A 360 -6.09 7.17 -30.82
C LEU A 360 -5.27 6.73 -32.03
N GLN A 361 -3.94 6.64 -31.87
CA GLN A 361 -3.06 6.08 -32.89
C GLN A 361 -3.50 4.65 -33.26
N GLN A 362 -3.76 3.80 -32.25
CA GLN A 362 -4.24 2.43 -32.46
C GLN A 362 -5.67 2.37 -33.02
N ALA A 363 -6.48 3.39 -32.78
CA ALA A 363 -7.83 3.53 -33.32
C ALA A 363 -7.86 4.10 -34.76
N GLY A 364 -6.70 4.45 -35.35
CA GLY A 364 -6.61 5.00 -36.70
C GLY A 364 -6.82 6.52 -36.80
N ASP A 365 -6.62 7.27 -35.71
CA ASP A 365 -6.66 8.74 -35.67
C ASP A 365 -5.29 9.33 -35.30
N PRO A 366 -4.29 9.26 -36.21
CA PRO A 366 -2.94 9.73 -35.96
C PRO A 366 -2.84 11.26 -35.84
N GLU A 367 -3.74 12.00 -36.48
CA GLU A 367 -3.72 13.47 -36.43
C GLU A 367 -4.02 13.97 -35.02
N THR A 368 -5.09 13.46 -34.40
CA THR A 368 -5.44 13.83 -33.02
C THR A 368 -4.41 13.26 -32.03
N ALA A 369 -3.87 12.07 -32.30
CA ALA A 369 -2.78 11.49 -31.50
C ALA A 369 -1.54 12.40 -31.49
N GLY A 370 -1.13 12.92 -32.65
CA GLY A 370 -0.01 13.87 -32.77
C GLY A 370 -0.23 15.13 -31.94
N LYS A 371 -1.39 15.77 -32.08
CA LYS A 371 -1.74 16.97 -31.29
C LYS A 371 -1.70 16.72 -29.78
N LEU A 372 -2.21 15.59 -29.31
CA LEU A 372 -2.16 15.23 -27.89
C LEU A 372 -0.73 14.93 -27.42
N THR A 373 0.09 14.32 -28.26
CA THR A 373 1.50 14.04 -27.96
C THR A 373 2.29 15.33 -27.80
N GLU A 374 2.13 16.28 -28.72
CA GLU A 374 2.77 17.61 -28.61
C GLU A 374 2.35 18.34 -27.34
N GLN A 375 1.05 18.32 -26.99
CA GLN A 375 0.57 18.90 -25.73
C GLN A 375 1.15 18.22 -24.49
N ALA A 376 1.36 16.90 -24.54
CA ALA A 376 1.99 16.16 -23.45
C ALA A 376 3.47 16.53 -23.30
N ILE A 377 4.21 16.65 -24.40
CA ILE A 377 5.62 17.10 -24.41
C ILE A 377 5.74 18.52 -23.86
N GLN A 378 4.91 19.47 -24.32
CA GLN A 378 4.93 20.85 -23.81
C GLN A 378 4.67 20.96 -22.31
N ARG A 379 3.89 20.03 -21.74
CA ARG A 379 3.66 19.95 -20.29
C ARG A 379 4.85 19.31 -19.58
N LEU A 380 5.39 18.24 -20.16
CA LEU A 380 6.56 17.56 -19.65
C LEU A 380 7.75 18.52 -19.51
N ASP A 381 7.98 19.40 -20.49
CA ASP A 381 9.06 20.39 -20.47
C ASP A 381 8.93 21.42 -19.34
N LYS A 382 7.71 21.64 -18.84
CA LYS A 382 7.41 22.59 -17.75
C LYS A 382 7.34 21.90 -16.38
N MET A 383 7.47 20.57 -16.35
CA MET A 383 7.29 19.79 -15.15
C MET A 383 8.57 19.79 -14.31
N ASN A 384 8.43 20.14 -13.03
CA ASN A 384 9.50 20.04 -12.03
C ASN A 384 9.43 18.74 -11.19
N GLN A 385 8.37 17.96 -11.35
CA GLN A 385 8.12 16.72 -10.60
C GLN A 385 8.91 15.55 -11.19
N PHE A 386 9.30 14.59 -10.35
CA PHE A 386 9.95 13.35 -10.80
C PHE A 386 8.90 12.35 -11.28
N PHE A 387 9.21 11.63 -12.36
CA PHE A 387 8.55 10.36 -12.61
C PHE A 387 9.19 9.27 -11.74
N SER A 388 8.38 8.30 -11.31
CA SER A 388 8.95 7.01 -10.92
C SER A 388 9.69 6.38 -12.10
N VAL A 389 10.65 5.50 -11.82
CA VAL A 389 11.43 4.81 -12.87
C VAL A 389 10.51 4.15 -13.90
N ASP A 390 9.53 3.36 -13.45
CA ASP A 390 8.64 2.64 -14.36
C ASP A 390 7.75 3.60 -15.18
N SER A 391 7.33 4.73 -14.59
CA SER A 391 6.60 5.78 -15.31
C SER A 391 7.46 6.45 -16.38
N ALA A 392 8.71 6.78 -16.06
CA ALA A 392 9.65 7.40 -17.00
C ALA A 392 9.91 6.47 -18.19
N LEU A 393 10.18 5.19 -17.93
CA LEU A 393 10.40 4.18 -18.97
C LEU A 393 9.16 4.00 -19.85
N THR A 394 7.96 3.96 -19.26
CA THR A 394 6.70 3.86 -20.00
C THR A 394 6.48 5.07 -20.91
N VAL A 395 6.67 6.27 -20.39
CA VAL A 395 6.52 7.52 -21.18
C VAL A 395 7.55 7.58 -22.30
N ALA A 396 8.81 7.22 -22.03
CA ALA A 396 9.87 7.18 -23.04
C ALA A 396 9.55 6.19 -24.17
N ALA A 397 9.12 4.97 -23.82
CA ALA A 397 8.73 3.97 -24.81
C ALA A 397 7.54 4.43 -25.68
N GLN A 398 6.55 5.09 -25.07
CA GLN A 398 5.42 5.67 -25.80
C GLN A 398 5.86 6.81 -26.73
N LEU A 399 6.77 7.68 -26.30
CA LEU A 399 7.32 8.74 -27.15
C LEU A 399 8.10 8.17 -28.32
N GLN A 400 8.93 7.13 -28.12
CA GLN A 400 9.62 6.42 -29.19
C GLN A 400 8.63 5.82 -30.20
N ALA A 401 7.56 5.16 -29.73
CA ALA A 401 6.53 4.60 -30.59
C ALA A 401 5.77 5.66 -31.41
N MET A 402 5.71 6.91 -30.92
CA MET A 402 5.13 8.06 -31.63
C MET A 402 6.16 8.82 -32.49
N GLY A 403 7.38 8.32 -32.64
CA GLY A 403 8.46 8.97 -33.40
C GLY A 403 9.08 10.19 -32.72
N GLN A 404 8.82 10.41 -31.43
CA GLN A 404 9.31 11.55 -30.65
C GLN A 404 10.61 11.21 -29.92
N GLU A 405 11.64 10.85 -30.69
CA GLU A 405 12.90 10.30 -30.16
C GLU A 405 13.66 11.28 -29.25
N ALA A 406 13.73 12.56 -29.63
CA ALA A 406 14.40 13.58 -28.81
C ALA A 406 13.72 13.76 -27.43
N ALA A 407 12.39 13.77 -27.39
CA ALA A 407 11.64 13.86 -26.14
C ALA A 407 11.83 12.59 -25.29
N ALA A 408 11.83 11.41 -25.90
CA ALA A 408 12.09 10.15 -25.21
C ALA A 408 13.49 10.13 -24.56
N ILE A 409 14.53 10.54 -25.29
CA ILE A 409 15.90 10.68 -24.77
C ILE A 409 15.93 11.66 -23.60
N GLY A 410 15.21 12.78 -23.67
CA GLY A 410 15.09 13.74 -22.57
C GLY A 410 14.52 13.11 -21.30
N VAL A 411 13.44 12.33 -21.42
CA VAL A 411 12.84 11.59 -20.28
C VAL A 411 13.83 10.60 -19.68
N LEU A 412 14.56 9.85 -20.52
CA LEU A 412 15.52 8.87 -20.05
C LEU A 412 16.73 9.52 -19.37
N LYS A 413 17.24 10.65 -19.88
CA LYS A 413 18.30 11.42 -19.22
C LYS A 413 17.87 11.88 -17.83
N ASN A 414 16.67 12.42 -17.69
CA ASN A 414 16.12 12.83 -16.39
C ASN A 414 15.98 11.64 -15.43
N CYS A 415 15.55 10.48 -15.93
CA CYS A 415 15.46 9.25 -15.15
C CYS A 415 16.85 8.81 -14.66
N VAL A 416 17.84 8.74 -15.56
CA VAL A 416 19.21 8.35 -15.23
C VAL A 416 19.88 9.34 -14.27
N GLU A 417 19.70 10.65 -14.45
CA GLU A 417 20.14 11.68 -13.49
C GLU A 417 19.59 11.39 -12.08
N SER A 418 18.30 11.09 -11.98
CA SER A 418 17.61 10.94 -10.70
C SER A 418 17.92 9.61 -9.99
N TYR A 419 18.04 8.52 -10.76
CA TYR A 419 18.01 7.14 -10.27
C TYR A 419 19.18 6.25 -10.70
N GLY A 420 20.03 6.69 -11.64
CA GLY A 420 20.98 5.80 -12.31
C GLY A 420 22.16 5.35 -11.46
N ASP A 421 22.25 5.77 -10.20
CA ASP A 421 23.14 5.15 -9.23
C ASP A 421 22.71 3.73 -8.83
N ASP A 422 21.45 3.35 -9.10
CA ASP A 422 20.93 1.99 -8.98
C ASP A 422 21.21 1.17 -10.26
N PRO A 423 22.03 0.10 -10.18
CA PRO A 423 22.33 -0.77 -11.33
C PRO A 423 21.09 -1.39 -11.98
N LYS A 424 20.03 -1.69 -11.22
CA LYS A 424 18.79 -2.25 -11.76
C LYS A 424 18.05 -1.26 -12.64
N VAL A 425 18.12 0.03 -12.29
CA VAL A 425 17.54 1.09 -13.10
C VAL A 425 18.32 1.22 -14.42
N MET A 426 19.64 1.22 -14.35
CA MET A 426 20.48 1.27 -15.56
C MET A 426 20.26 0.06 -16.47
N GLU A 427 20.07 -1.14 -15.91
CA GLU A 427 19.71 -2.34 -16.69
C GLU A 427 18.36 -2.15 -17.42
N LYS A 428 17.34 -1.61 -16.74
CA LYS A 428 16.04 -1.32 -17.36
C LYS A 428 16.14 -0.27 -18.47
N VAL A 429 16.90 0.81 -18.24
CA VAL A 429 17.12 1.85 -19.26
C VAL A 429 17.85 1.29 -20.48
N GLY A 430 18.87 0.46 -20.28
CA GLY A 430 19.62 -0.18 -21.36
C GLY A 430 18.80 -1.15 -22.22
N LYS A 431 17.66 -1.65 -21.72
CA LYS A 431 16.71 -2.43 -22.55
C LYS A 431 15.90 -1.56 -23.52
N LEU A 432 15.86 -0.24 -23.30
CA LEU A 432 15.06 0.71 -24.08
C LEU A 432 15.91 1.61 -25.00
N THR A 433 17.20 1.79 -24.69
CA THR A 433 18.09 2.62 -25.50
C THR A 433 19.54 2.17 -25.40
N ASP A 434 20.24 2.24 -26.54
CA ASP A 434 21.69 2.08 -26.64
C ASP A 434 22.43 3.42 -26.72
N ASP A 435 21.74 4.56 -26.55
CA ASP A 435 22.32 5.91 -26.67
C ASP A 435 23.39 6.15 -25.57
N PRO A 436 24.68 6.29 -25.93
CA PRO A 436 25.74 6.51 -24.96
C PRO A 436 25.58 7.79 -24.15
N SER A 437 24.90 8.80 -24.71
CA SER A 437 24.62 10.07 -24.03
C SER A 437 23.61 9.92 -22.89
N VAL A 438 22.80 8.85 -22.90
CA VAL A 438 21.91 8.47 -21.80
C VAL A 438 22.67 7.59 -20.81
N LEU A 439 23.27 6.50 -21.30
CA LEU A 439 23.84 5.45 -20.43
C LEU A 439 25.07 5.92 -19.65
N ASN A 440 25.85 6.86 -20.21
CA ASN A 440 27.06 7.38 -19.57
C ASN A 440 26.85 8.74 -18.87
N ALA A 441 25.62 9.27 -18.84
CA ALA A 441 25.34 10.63 -18.38
C ALA A 441 25.81 10.94 -16.95
N ILE A 442 25.91 9.91 -16.09
CA ILE A 442 26.11 10.06 -14.65
C ILE A 442 27.40 9.43 -14.11
N THR A 443 28.22 8.81 -14.97
CA THR A 443 29.36 7.95 -14.57
C THR A 443 30.32 8.65 -13.60
N GLU A 444 30.64 9.92 -13.88
CA GLU A 444 31.52 10.73 -13.03
C GLU A 444 30.88 11.03 -11.67
N ALA A 445 29.64 11.51 -11.66
CA ALA A 445 28.91 11.85 -10.44
C ALA A 445 28.74 10.62 -9.52
N VAL A 446 28.41 9.46 -10.09
CA VAL A 446 28.32 8.19 -9.35
C VAL A 446 29.68 7.78 -8.77
N THR A 447 30.76 7.97 -9.52
CA THR A 447 32.12 7.67 -9.05
C THR A 447 32.51 8.55 -7.86
N LEU A 448 32.29 9.86 -7.97
CA LEU A 448 32.51 10.83 -6.89
C LEU A 448 31.66 10.51 -5.66
N ASN A 449 30.38 10.17 -5.85
CA ASN A 449 29.49 9.79 -4.76
C ASN A 449 29.98 8.53 -4.03
N ARG A 450 30.41 7.49 -4.77
CA ARG A 450 30.98 6.27 -4.17
C ARG A 450 32.25 6.57 -3.37
N GLN A 451 33.13 7.44 -3.86
CA GLN A 451 34.30 7.91 -3.12
C GLN A 451 33.89 8.68 -1.85
N GLY A 452 32.89 9.56 -1.94
CA GLY A 452 32.35 10.29 -0.81
C GLY A 452 31.77 9.37 0.26
N VAL A 453 31.02 8.32 -0.12
CA VAL A 453 30.49 7.31 0.80
C VAL A 453 31.63 6.58 1.53
N ARG A 454 32.69 6.18 0.84
CA ARG A 454 33.87 5.55 1.47
C ARG A 454 34.54 6.48 2.48
N SER A 455 34.75 7.74 2.12
CA SER A 455 35.34 8.76 3.01
C SER A 455 34.46 9.02 4.23
N TYR A 456 33.14 9.09 4.03
CA TYR A 456 32.17 9.26 5.11
C TYR A 456 32.18 8.09 6.10
N GLN A 457 32.24 6.85 5.59
CA GLN A 457 32.37 5.65 6.41
C GLN A 457 33.69 5.59 7.17
N GLY A 458 34.77 6.08 6.56
CA GLY A 458 36.10 6.22 7.18
C GLY A 458 36.21 7.38 8.20
N GLY A 459 35.16 8.16 8.42
CA GLY A 459 35.14 9.28 9.36
C GLY A 459 35.74 10.58 8.83
N GLN A 460 36.18 10.61 7.57
CA GLN A 460 36.74 11.80 6.90
C GLN A 460 35.61 12.69 6.37
N LEU A 461 34.85 13.31 7.28
CA LEU A 461 33.61 14.02 6.94
C LEU A 461 33.82 15.21 5.99
N GLY A 462 34.92 15.97 6.16
CA GLY A 462 35.22 17.12 5.29
C GLY A 462 35.50 16.71 3.85
N GLU A 463 36.31 15.67 3.64
CA GLU A 463 36.59 15.10 2.32
C GLU A 463 35.32 14.53 1.69
N ALA A 464 34.54 13.78 2.47
CA ALA A 464 33.27 13.23 2.03
C ALA A 464 32.32 14.32 1.52
N LEU A 465 32.16 15.42 2.28
CA LEU A 465 31.30 16.53 1.88
C LEU A 465 31.79 17.21 0.60
N GLN A 466 33.09 17.40 0.41
CA GLN A 466 33.63 17.95 -0.84
C GLN A 466 33.31 17.07 -2.05
N LEU A 467 33.45 15.75 -1.90
CA LEU A 467 33.12 14.79 -2.95
C LEU A 467 31.62 14.80 -3.26
N PHE A 468 30.76 14.83 -2.24
CA PHE A 468 29.31 14.94 -2.43
C PHE A 468 28.90 16.25 -3.10
N ARG A 469 29.51 17.39 -2.75
CA ARG A 469 29.27 18.68 -3.42
C ARG A 469 29.64 18.65 -4.90
N LYS A 470 30.80 18.07 -5.24
CA LYS A 470 31.21 17.90 -6.64
C LYS A 470 30.21 17.02 -7.40
N ALA A 471 29.82 15.89 -6.81
CA ALA A 471 28.85 14.97 -7.40
C ALA A 471 27.48 15.65 -7.60
N LEU A 472 27.02 16.43 -6.62
CA LEU A 472 25.73 17.14 -6.67
C LEU A 472 25.75 18.27 -7.69
N GLY A 473 26.90 18.94 -7.86
CA GLY A 473 27.07 19.95 -8.92
C GLY A 473 26.97 19.37 -10.33
N LEU A 474 27.36 18.10 -10.52
CA LEU A 474 27.21 17.39 -11.79
C LEU A 474 25.79 16.86 -12.02
N GLN A 475 25.12 16.42 -10.95
CA GLN A 475 23.80 15.79 -11.00
C GLN A 475 22.90 16.30 -9.85
N PRO A 476 22.34 17.51 -9.98
CA PRO A 476 21.64 18.20 -8.89
C PRO A 476 20.35 17.52 -8.44
N LYS A 477 19.73 16.71 -9.32
CA LYS A 477 18.50 15.97 -9.02
C LYS A 477 18.72 14.52 -8.60
N ASN A 478 19.97 14.07 -8.48
CA ASN A 478 20.24 12.70 -8.05
C ASN A 478 19.88 12.50 -6.57
N ILE A 479 18.94 11.58 -6.32
CA ILE A 479 18.38 11.33 -4.98
C ILE A 479 19.47 10.90 -4.00
N SER A 480 20.28 9.89 -4.35
CA SER A 480 21.28 9.37 -3.43
C SER A 480 22.35 10.41 -3.09
N ILE A 481 22.80 11.17 -4.08
CA ILE A 481 23.80 12.22 -3.89
C ILE A 481 23.26 13.31 -2.96
N ALA A 482 22.06 13.83 -3.24
CA ALA A 482 21.42 14.86 -2.42
C ALA A 482 21.23 14.41 -0.96
N LEU A 483 20.74 13.19 -0.73
CA LEU A 483 20.55 12.65 0.62
C LEU A 483 21.89 12.41 1.34
N ASN A 484 22.94 12.00 0.61
CA ASN A 484 24.28 11.86 1.17
C ASN A 484 24.87 13.23 1.56
N THR A 485 24.71 14.25 0.72
CA THR A 485 25.11 15.64 1.00
C THR A 485 24.42 16.17 2.25
N ALA A 486 23.08 16.10 2.30
CA ALA A 486 22.28 16.55 3.43
C ALA A 486 22.68 15.84 4.74
N GLN A 487 22.89 14.52 4.69
CA GLN A 487 23.31 13.76 5.85
C GLN A 487 24.73 14.13 6.32
N ALA A 488 25.66 14.36 5.39
CA ALA A 488 27.03 14.80 5.74
C ALA A 488 27.04 16.19 6.38
N LEU A 489 26.27 17.14 5.83
CA LEU A 489 26.11 18.49 6.39
C LEU A 489 25.56 18.46 7.82
N LEU A 490 24.49 17.70 8.06
CA LEU A 490 23.91 17.56 9.40
C LEU A 490 24.87 16.90 10.39
N ARG A 491 25.71 15.97 9.93
CA ARG A 491 26.71 15.34 10.80
C ARG A 491 27.85 16.28 11.15
N ILE A 492 28.30 17.10 10.21
CA ILE A 492 29.35 18.11 10.43
C ILE A 492 28.85 19.24 11.33
N GLY A 493 27.61 19.68 11.13
CA GLY A 493 27.02 20.77 11.90
C GLY A 493 26.67 20.42 13.36
N GLY A 494 26.58 19.13 13.70
CA GLY A 494 26.28 18.67 15.06
C GLY A 494 24.90 19.11 15.55
N ASP A 495 24.80 19.45 16.83
CA ASP A 495 23.54 19.87 17.47
C ASP A 495 23.19 21.34 17.18
N ASN A 496 24.15 22.16 16.75
CA ASN A 496 23.96 23.59 16.50
C ASN A 496 24.62 24.03 15.18
N PRO A 497 24.09 23.57 14.03
CA PRO A 497 24.66 23.82 12.72
C PRO A 497 24.63 25.31 12.34
N GLN A 498 25.69 25.80 11.70
CA GLN A 498 25.73 27.15 11.17
C GLN A 498 24.61 27.41 10.15
N PRO A 499 24.06 28.64 10.05
CA PRO A 499 22.98 28.95 9.10
C PRO A 499 23.29 28.56 7.65
N ALA A 500 24.54 28.73 7.20
CA ALA A 500 24.97 28.35 5.85
C ALA A 500 24.90 26.83 5.60
N ILE A 501 25.30 26.01 6.58
CA ILE A 501 25.21 24.54 6.52
C ILE A 501 23.75 24.11 6.46
N MET A 502 22.89 24.76 7.25
CA MET A 502 21.45 24.48 7.23
C MET A 502 20.80 24.86 5.91
N GLN A 503 21.16 26.00 5.33
CA GLN A 503 20.63 26.41 4.03
C GLN A 503 21.05 25.44 2.94
N GLU A 504 22.33 25.05 2.88
CA GLU A 504 22.80 24.07 1.90
C GLU A 504 22.10 22.70 2.06
N CYS A 505 21.83 22.30 3.30
CA CYS A 505 21.07 21.08 3.58
C CYS A 505 19.62 21.19 3.09
N ARG A 506 19.00 22.37 3.23
CA ARG A 506 17.65 22.64 2.68
C ARG A 506 17.66 22.55 1.17
N ASP A 507 18.61 23.22 0.52
CA ASP A 507 18.73 23.25 -0.94
C ASP A 507 18.89 21.83 -1.52
N ALA A 508 19.75 21.00 -0.88
CA ALA A 508 19.93 19.60 -1.28
C ALA A 508 18.66 18.76 -1.11
N LEU A 509 17.88 18.96 -0.03
CA LEU A 509 16.62 18.21 0.15
C LEU A 509 15.51 18.73 -0.76
N THR A 510 15.46 20.04 -1.01
CA THR A 510 14.48 20.65 -1.92
C THR A 510 14.70 20.19 -3.36
N SER A 511 15.94 19.98 -3.80
CA SER A 511 16.22 19.50 -5.17
C SER A 511 15.64 18.11 -5.47
N VAL A 512 15.35 17.33 -4.43
CA VAL A 512 14.79 15.97 -4.53
C VAL A 512 13.44 15.83 -3.84
N ALA A 513 12.75 16.96 -3.58
CA ALA A 513 11.49 16.97 -2.83
C ALA A 513 10.37 16.16 -3.50
N GLY A 514 10.42 15.99 -4.82
CA GLY A 514 9.45 15.22 -5.59
C GLY A 514 9.73 13.71 -5.63
N ILE A 515 10.60 13.17 -4.77
CA ILE A 515 10.87 11.72 -4.69
C ILE A 515 9.56 10.93 -4.48
N PRO A 516 9.25 9.92 -5.32
CA PRO A 516 8.06 9.10 -5.15
C PRO A 516 8.06 8.32 -3.83
N ALA A 517 6.87 8.18 -3.22
CA ALA A 517 6.71 7.42 -1.97
C ALA A 517 7.05 5.92 -2.12
N SER A 518 7.05 5.40 -3.36
CA SER A 518 7.45 4.03 -3.68
C SER A 518 8.96 3.81 -3.74
N ASP A 519 9.77 4.87 -3.74
CA ASP A 519 11.23 4.75 -3.76
C ASP A 519 11.75 4.26 -2.39
N ASN A 520 12.68 3.31 -2.40
CA ASN A 520 13.24 2.72 -1.17
C ASN A 520 13.99 3.75 -0.28
N ARG A 521 14.39 4.90 -0.82
CA ARG A 521 15.04 6.00 -0.10
C ARG A 521 14.05 7.01 0.48
N TYR A 522 12.76 6.91 0.18
CA TYR A 522 11.73 7.88 0.61
C TYR A 522 11.69 8.05 2.14
N ASP A 523 11.79 6.96 2.90
CA ASP A 523 11.83 7.02 4.37
C ASP A 523 13.07 7.76 4.89
N ARG A 524 14.22 7.61 4.23
CA ARG A 524 15.45 8.33 4.58
C ARG A 524 15.28 9.82 4.27
N TYR A 525 14.73 10.15 3.12
CA TYR A 525 14.38 11.53 2.76
C TYR A 525 13.46 12.16 3.82
N ARG A 526 12.34 11.51 4.17
CA ARG A 526 11.40 12.02 5.17
C ARG A 526 12.06 12.29 6.52
N LYS A 527 12.92 11.37 7.01
CA LYS A 527 13.65 11.56 8.27
C LYS A 527 14.58 12.77 8.24
N LEU A 528 15.31 12.94 7.14
CA LEU A 528 16.21 14.10 6.96
C LEU A 528 15.42 15.39 6.82
N HIS A 529 14.33 15.38 6.05
CA HIS A 529 13.43 16.51 5.86
C HIS A 529 12.85 17.00 7.19
N ILE A 530 12.29 16.09 8.01
CA ILE A 530 11.74 16.44 9.33
C ILE A 530 12.80 17.09 10.22
N ARG A 531 14.04 16.58 10.19
CA ARG A 531 15.14 17.13 10.98
C ARG A 531 15.53 18.55 10.57
N VAL A 532 15.34 18.92 9.30
CA VAL A 532 15.79 20.20 8.73
C VAL A 532 14.70 21.26 8.70
N PHE A 533 13.45 20.84 8.44
CA PHE A 533 12.30 21.73 8.24
C PHE A 533 11.30 21.69 9.40
N GLY A 534 11.39 20.71 10.30
CA GLY A 534 10.35 20.43 11.29
C GLY A 534 9.35 19.37 10.82
N ALA A 535 8.45 18.97 11.72
CA ALA A 535 7.43 17.94 11.49
C ALA A 535 6.35 18.38 10.51
#